data_AF-A0A0B5BAP1-F1
#
_entry.id   AF-A0A0B5BAP1-F1
#
_cell.length_a   1.000
_cell.length_b   1.000
_cell.length_c   1.000
_cell.angle_alpha   90.00
_cell.angle_beta   90.00
_cell.angle_gamma   90.00
#
_symmetry.space_group_name_H-M   'P 1'
#
loop_
_entity.id
_entity.type
_entity.pdbx_description
1 polymer ?
#
loop_
_entity_poly.entity_id
_entity_poly.type
_entity_poly.pdbx_seq_one_letter_code
_entity_poly.pdbx_strand_id
1 'polypeptide(L)' 'MRDSDLLPRYFISTALQAMEQAHAQNHDIRVASHISRAIAALHDLMHQASAPRGTNNAPYDPHEMDEFNSAV' A
#
# COMPACT_ATOMS: atom_id res chain seq x y z
N MET A 1 -14.69 -11.71 -11.84
CA MET A 1 -14.08 -10.39 -11.54
C MET A 1 -12.82 -10.57 -10.66
N ARG A 2 -11.89 -11.45 -11.03
CA ARG A 2 -10.63 -11.69 -10.28
C ARG A 2 -9.39 -11.13 -11.00
N ASP A 3 -9.49 -10.89 -12.31
CA ASP A 3 -8.38 -10.40 -13.13
C ASP A 3 -8.11 -8.90 -12.94
N SER A 4 -9.13 -8.14 -12.54
CA SER A 4 -9.03 -6.69 -12.32
C SER A 4 -8.18 -6.29 -11.12
N ASP A 5 -8.00 -7.18 -10.13
CA ASP A 5 -7.15 -6.91 -8.96
C ASP A 5 -5.67 -7.29 -9.21
N LEU A 6 -5.39 -8.09 -10.25
CA LEU A 6 -4.02 -8.48 -10.63
C LEU A 6 -3.34 -7.41 -11.49
N LEU A 7 -4.11 -6.71 -12.32
CA LEU A 7 -3.63 -5.63 -13.19
C LEU A 7 -2.94 -4.49 -12.42
N PRO A 8 -3.54 -3.91 -11.35
CA PRO A 8 -2.89 -2.86 -10.56
C PRO A 8 -1.57 -3.32 -9.95
N ARG A 9 -1.56 -4.52 -9.36
CA ARG A 9 -0.36 -5.06 -8.70
C ARG A 9 0.78 -5.29 -9.67
N TYR A 10 0.48 -5.80 -10.86
CA TYR A 10 1.46 -5.97 -11.94
C TYR A 10 2.10 -4.63 -12.32
N PHE A 11 1.31 -3.59 -12.60
CA PHE A 11 1.84 -2.28 -13.00
C PHE A 11 2.64 -1.60 -11.89
N ILE A 12 2.21 -1.73 -10.63
CA ILE A 12 2.94 -1.19 -9.48
C ILE A 12 4.30 -1.88 -9.34
N SER A 13 4.34 -3.22 -9.43
CA SER A 13 5.59 -3.97 -9.37
C SER A 13 6.54 -3.61 -10.52
N THR A 14 6.04 -3.46 -11.75
CA THR A 14 6.84 -3.01 -12.88
C THR A 14 7.40 -1.60 -12.67
N ALA A 15 6.58 -0.66 -12.18
CA ALA A 15 7.01 0.70 -11.88
C ALA A 15 8.08 0.75 -10.78
N LEU A 16 7.92 -0.08 -9.73
CA LEU A 16 8.87 -0.17 -8.63
C LEU A 16 10.24 -0.65 -9.13
N GLN A 17 10.25 -1.75 -9.89
CA GLN A 17 11.47 -2.30 -10.47
C GLN A 17 12.19 -1.30 -11.38
N ALA A 18 11.45 -0.58 -12.22
CA ALA A 18 12.03 0.45 -13.09
C ALA A 18 12.62 1.62 -12.29
N MET A 19 11.95 2.06 -11.23
CA MET A 19 12.44 3.14 -10.37
C MET A 19 13.66 2.74 -9.55
N GLU A 20 13.73 1.51 -9.05
CA GLU A 20 14.91 0.98 -8.35
C GLU A 20 16.13 0.91 -9.27
N GLN A 21 15.94 0.45 -10.51
CA GLN A 21 17.00 0.46 -11.53
C GLN A 21 17.44 1.88 -11.87
N ALA A 22 16.49 2.81 -12.04
CA ALA A 22 16.80 4.22 -12.27
C ALA A 22 17.58 4.82 -11.09
N HIS A 23 17.22 4.49 -9.85
CA HIS A 23 17.93 4.94 -8.66
C HIS A 23 19.37 4.41 -8.63
N ALA A 24 19.58 3.14 -8.96
CA ALA A 24 20.89 2.51 -8.97
C ALA A 24 21.82 3.04 -10.08
N GLN A 25 21.26 3.42 -11.23
CA GLN A 25 22.02 3.95 -12.37
C GLN A 25 22.18 5.48 -12.34
N ASN A 26 21.45 6.16 -11.46
CA ASN A 26 21.47 7.61 -11.38
C ASN A 26 22.67 8.11 -10.56
N HIS A 27 23.44 9.00 -11.15
CA HIS A 27 24.63 9.59 -10.54
C HIS A 27 24.36 11.00 -9.97
N ASP A 28 23.16 11.56 -10.20
CA ASP A 28 22.76 12.87 -9.69
C ASP A 28 22.00 12.74 -8.35
N ILE A 29 22.60 13.22 -7.27
CA ILE A 29 22.04 13.17 -5.91
C ILE A 29 20.67 13.87 -5.81
N ARG A 30 20.44 14.95 -6.57
CA ARG A 30 19.17 15.68 -6.54
C ARG A 30 18.06 14.83 -7.13
N VAL A 31 18.34 14.18 -8.26
CA VAL A 31 17.41 13.25 -8.92
C VAL A 31 17.18 12.00 -8.07
N ALA A 32 18.21 11.51 -7.37
CA ALA A 32 18.09 10.34 -6.49
C ALA A 32 17.02 10.56 -5.42
N SER A 33 16.98 11.75 -4.81
CA SER A 33 15.98 12.09 -3.80
C SER A 33 14.54 12.05 -4.33
N HIS A 34 14.32 12.43 -5.60
CA HIS A 34 13.01 12.34 -6.24
C HIS A 34 12.63 10.88 -6.55
N ILE A 35 13.59 10.08 -7.01
CA ILE A 35 13.37 8.65 -7.28
C ILE A 35 13.06 7.90 -5.97
N SER A 36 13.78 8.15 -4.87
CA SER A 36 13.50 7.50 -3.58
C SER A 36 12.09 7.83 -3.08
N ARG A 37 11.64 9.08 -3.24
CA ARG A 37 10.26 9.48 -2.88
C ARG A 37 9.21 8.76 -3.74
N ALA A 38 9.49 8.58 -5.04
CA ALA A 38 8.59 7.85 -5.92
C ALA A 38 8.51 6.36 -5.55
N ILE A 39 9.64 5.73 -5.20
CA ILE A 39 9.68 4.34 -4.72
C ILE A 39 8.84 4.19 -3.44
N ALA A 40 8.99 5.09 -2.47
CA ALA A 40 8.21 5.07 -1.23
C ALA A 40 6.69 5.18 -1.51
N ALA A 41 6.27 6.09 -2.38
CA ALA A 41 4.87 6.23 -2.75
C ALA A 41 4.31 4.99 -3.45
N LEU A 42 5.11 4.31 -4.28
CA LEU A 42 4.71 3.07 -4.95
C LEU A 42 4.56 1.91 -3.95
N HIS A 43 5.43 1.83 -2.92
CA HIS A 43 5.26 0.88 -1.83
C HIS A 43 3.95 1.12 -1.08
N ASP A 44 3.66 2.35 -0.68
CA ASP A 44 2.40 2.69 0.01
C ASP A 44 1.17 2.29 -0.83
N LEU A 45 1.23 2.53 -2.13
CA LEU A 45 0.15 2.18 -3.04
C LEU A 45 -0.01 0.66 -3.20
N MET A 46 1.10 -0.10 -3.18
CA MET A 46 1.08 -1.56 -3.14
C MET A 46 0.47 -2.08 -1.83
N HIS A 47 0.79 -1.47 -0.69
CA HIS A 47 0.21 -1.82 0.61
C HIS A 47 -1.29 -1.53 0.64
N GLN A 48 -1.74 -0.39 0.12
CA GLN A 48 -3.16 -0.05 0.01
C GLN A 48 -3.92 -0.97 -0.93
N ALA A 49 -3.32 -1.37 -2.06
CA ALA A 49 -3.92 -2.33 -2.99
C ALA A 49 -3.99 -3.75 -2.41
N SER A 50 -3.13 -4.08 -1.44
CA SER A 50 -3.10 -5.37 -0.75
C SER A 50 -4.00 -5.41 0.49
N ALA A 51 -4.44 -4.25 0.99
CA ALA A 51 -5.35 -4.19 2.12
C ALA A 51 -6.71 -4.76 1.69
N PRO A 52 -7.28 -5.72 2.44
CA PRO A 52 -8.64 -6.17 2.16
C PRO A 52 -9.58 -4.97 2.25
N ARG A 53 -10.43 -4.78 1.23
CA ARG A 53 -11.51 -3.78 1.20
C ARG A 53 -12.62 -4.10 2.22
N GLY A 54 -12.21 -4.30 3.48
CA GLY A 54 -13.01 -4.83 4.59
C GLY A 54 -13.06 -3.92 5.80
N THR A 55 -12.79 -2.63 5.64
CA THR A 55 -13.13 -1.61 6.65
C THR A 55 -13.97 -0.53 5.98
N ASN A 56 -15.19 -0.94 5.62
CA ASN A 56 -16.29 0.01 5.58
C ASN A 56 -16.32 0.72 6.94
N ASN A 57 -16.45 2.04 6.89
CA ASN A 57 -16.75 2.91 8.02
C ASN A 57 -17.99 2.43 8.79
N ALA A 58 -17.85 1.46 9.69
CA ALA A 58 -18.73 1.37 10.82
C ALA A 58 -18.26 2.48 11.79
N PRO A 59 -19.12 3.46 12.16
CA PRO A 59 -18.78 4.33 13.26
C PRO A 59 -18.48 3.43 14.46
N TYR A 60 -17.31 3.64 15.06
CA TYR A 60 -16.89 3.02 16.30
C TYR A 60 -18.03 3.18 17.33
N ASP A 61 -18.84 2.14 17.51
CA ASP A 61 -19.90 2.12 18.52
C ASP A 61 -19.24 1.75 19.85
N PRO A 62 -19.15 2.66 20.84
CA PRO A 62 -18.46 2.40 22.10
C PRO A 62 -19.15 1.34 22.97
N HIS A 63 -20.33 0.85 22.57
CA HIS A 63 -21.16 -0.06 23.37
C HIS A 63 -20.93 -1.55 23.11
N GLU A 64 -20.14 -1.96 22.11
CA GLU A 64 -19.86 -3.38 21.84
C GLU A 64 -18.69 -3.96 22.69
N MET A 65 -18.08 -3.17 23.57
CA MET A 65 -16.97 -3.63 24.45
C MET A 65 -17.45 -4.36 25.72
N ASP A 66 -18.75 -4.50 25.98
CA ASP A 66 -19.27 -5.12 27.21
C ASP A 66 -19.71 -6.59 27.08
N GLU A 67 -19.75 -7.17 25.87
CA GLU A 67 -20.19 -8.57 25.72
C GLU A 67 -19.11 -9.63 25.96
N PHE A 68 -17.82 -9.25 25.98
CA PHE A 68 -16.73 -10.21 26.24
C PHE A 68 -16.42 -10.44 27.73
N ASN A 69 -17.08 -9.74 28.65
CA ASN A 69 -16.87 -9.86 30.11
C ASN A 69 -18.11 -10.36 30.87
N SER A 70 -19.10 -10.91 30.18
CA SER A 70 -20.29 -11.53 30.78
C SER A 70 -20.33 -13.05 30.56
N ALA A 71 -19.22 -13.73 30.77
CA ALA A 71 -19.19 -15.18 30.94
C ALA A 71 -18.34 -15.53 32.15
N VAL A 72 -19.00 -15.48 33.32
CA VAL A 72 -18.58 -16.14 34.56
C VAL A 72 -18.54 -17.65 34.33
#